data_AF-A0A3D6ETI2-F1
#
_entry.id   AF-A0A3D6ETI2-F1
#
_cell.length_a   1.000
_cell.length_b   1.000
_cell.length_c   1.000
_cell.angle_alpha   90.00
_cell.angle_beta   90.00
_cell.angle_gamma   90.00
#
_symmetry.space_group_name_H-M   'P 1'
#
loop_
_entity.id
_entity.type
_entity.pdbx_description
1 polymer ?
#
loop_
_entity_poly.entity_id
_entity_poly.type
_entity_poly.pdbx_seq_one_letter_code
_entity_poly.pdbx_strand_id
1 'polypeptide(L)' 'SYGGGRYLDVKIPEGDTMILNFNLAYNPYCAYSNRYSCPRVPSNNDLPVAIKAGVRFEIKY' A
#
# COMPACT_ATOMS: atom_id res chain seq x y z
N SER A 1 -4.33 1.62 9.26
CA SER A 1 -3.97 1.80 7.83
C SER A 1 -5.11 2.53 7.14
N TYR A 2 -4.87 3.14 5.99
CA TYR A 2 -5.95 3.58 5.11
C TYR A 2 -6.78 2.37 4.65
N GLY A 3 -8.11 2.51 4.63
CA GLY A 3 -9.04 1.40 4.36
C GLY A 3 -8.99 0.89 2.91
N GLY A 4 -8.56 1.73 1.96
CA GLY A 4 -8.42 1.33 0.55
C GLY A 4 -7.13 0.58 0.21
N GLY A 5 -6.31 0.24 1.22
CA GLY A 5 -5.04 -0.47 1.03
C GLY A 5 -3.81 0.43 1.03
N ARG A 6 -2.64 -0.19 0.84
CA ARG A 6 -1.32 0.45 0.76
C ARG A 6 -0.57 -0.04 -0.47
N TYR A 7 0.34 0.79 -0.95
CA TYR A 7 0.97 0.65 -2.25
C TYR A 7 2.47 0.45 -2.05
N LEU A 8 3.07 -0.36 -2.93
CA LEU A 8 4.50 -0.59 -3.02
C LEU A 8 4.91 -0.42 -4.47
N ASP A 9 5.93 0.40 -4.70
CA ASP A 9 6.56 0.50 -6.00
C ASP A 9 7.67 -0.56 -6.05
N VAL A 10 7.57 -1.47 -7.01
CA VAL A 10 8.51 -2.58 -7.18
C VAL A 10 9.13 -2.55 -8.57
N LYS A 11 10.35 -3.06 -8.68
CA LYS A 11 10.99 -3.30 -9.98
C LYS A 11 10.79 -4.74 -10.38
N ILE A 12 10.63 -4.98 -11.68
CA ILE A 12 10.55 -6.33 -12.23
C ILE A 12 11.92 -7.00 -12.01
N PRO A 13 11.99 -8.16 -11.33
CA PRO A 13 13.23 -8.87 -11.12
C PRO A 13 13.70 -9.54 -12.41
N GLU A 14 15.00 -9.78 -12.52
CA GLU A 14 15.57 -10.54 -13.65
C GLU A 14 15.33 -12.06 -13.55
N GLY A 15 14.87 -12.56 -12.40
CA GLY A 15 14.56 -13.97 -12.16
C GLY A 15 13.26 -14.17 -11.38
N ASP A 16 13.05 -15.38 -10.86
CA ASP A 16 11.74 -15.80 -10.33
C ASP A 16 11.45 -15.35 -8.88
N THR A 17 12.38 -14.64 -8.24
CA THR A 17 12.24 -14.18 -6.85
C THR A 17 12.26 -12.65 -6.79
N MET A 18 11.34 -12.08 -6.00
CA MET A 18 11.25 -10.65 -5.75
C MET A 18 11.29 -10.37 -4.24
N ILE A 19 12.02 -9.33 -3.85
CA ILE A 19 12.02 -8.84 -2.47
C ILE A 19 10.99 -7.73 -2.34
N LEU A 20 10.01 -7.92 -1.46
CA LEU A 20 9.01 -6.91 -1.12
C LEU A 20 9.40 -6.22 0.19
N ASN A 21 9.81 -4.95 0.11
CA ASN A 21 10.16 -4.17 1.29
C ASN A 21 8.96 -3.35 1.79
N PHE A 22 8.17 -3.93 2.69
CA PHE A 22 7.00 -3.25 3.28
C PHE A 22 7.32 -1.99 4.10
N ASN A 23 8.58 -1.73 4.45
CA ASN A 23 8.96 -0.46 5.08
C ASN A 23 8.78 0.74 4.13
N LEU A 24 8.71 0.49 2.82
CA LEU A 24 8.48 1.52 1.80
C LEU A 24 6.99 1.66 1.42
N ALA A 25 6.10 0.91 2.07
CA ALA A 25 4.67 0.97 1.75
C ALA A 25 4.09 2.34 2.09
N TYR A 26 3.29 2.90 1.18
CA TYR A 26 2.69 4.23 1.31
C TYR A 26 1.17 4.21 1.07
N ASN A 27 0.48 5.28 1.48
CA ASN A 27 -0.95 5.45 1.19
C ASN A 27 -1.13 6.20 -0.14
N PRO A 28 -2.14 5.85 -0.97
CA PRO A 28 -2.42 6.61 -2.18
C PRO A 28 -2.87 8.04 -1.85
N TYR A 29 -2.73 8.98 -2.78
CA TYR A 29 -3.10 10.38 -2.55
C TYR A 29 -4.56 10.58 -2.10
N CYS A 30 -5.47 9.72 -2.57
CA CYS A 30 -6.87 9.77 -2.18
C CYS A 30 -7.11 9.46 -0.69
N ALA A 31 -6.13 8.88 0.01
CA ALA A 31 -6.17 8.74 1.46
C ALA A 31 -6.15 10.10 2.18
N TYR A 32 -5.54 11.11 1.58
CA TYR A 32 -5.36 12.43 2.19
C TYR A 32 -6.26 13.52 1.60
N SER A 33 -6.94 13.25 0.49
CA SER A 33 -7.76 14.24 -0.19
C SER A 33 -8.81 13.59 -1.08
N ASN A 34 -10.05 14.05 -0.94
CA ASN A 34 -11.19 13.61 -1.76
C ASN A 34 -11.12 14.10 -3.22
N ARG A 35 -10.10 14.88 -3.59
CA ARG A 35 -9.89 15.35 -4.96
C ARG A 35 -9.32 14.27 -5.89
N TYR A 36 -8.82 13.17 -5.34
CA TYR A 36 -8.21 12.09 -6.09
C TYR A 36 -9.10 10.83 -6.05
N SER A 37 -9.23 10.16 -7.20
CA SER A 37 -9.90 8.87 -7.28
C SER A 37 -9.03 7.77 -6.65
N CYS A 38 -9.65 6.92 -5.83
CA CYS A 38 -8.96 5.78 -5.25
C CYS A 38 -8.91 4.60 -6.22
N PRO A 39 -7.71 4.09 -6.56
CA PRO A 39 -7.61 2.84 -7.30
C PRO A 39 -8.14 1.70 -6.43
N ARG A 40 -8.99 0.84 -7.00
CA ARG A 40 -9.50 -0.35 -6.30
C ARG A 40 -8.47 -1.48 -6.41
N VAL A 41 -7.92 -1.90 -5.27
CA VAL A 41 -6.99 -3.02 -5.22
C VAL A 41 -7.75 -4.35 -5.44
N PRO A 42 -7.24 -5.27 -6.28
CA PRO A 42 -7.79 -6.63 -6.41
C PRO A 42 -7.79 -7.40 -5.09
N SER A 43 -8.82 -8.19 -4.83
CA SER A 43 -8.97 -8.94 -3.56
C SER A 43 -7.91 -10.03 -3.35
N ASN A 44 -7.27 -10.52 -4.42
CA ASN A 44 -6.18 -11.50 -4.30
C ASN A 44 -4.88 -10.89 -3.74
N ASN A 45 -4.82 -9.57 -3.55
CA ASN A 45 -3.70 -8.89 -2.90
C ASN A 45 -3.93 -8.68 -1.39
N ASP A 46 -5.03 -9.19 -0.82
CA ASP A 46 -5.27 -9.13 0.61
C ASP A 46 -4.36 -10.13 1.35
N LEU A 47 -3.50 -9.60 2.22
CA LEU A 47 -2.60 -10.41 3.03
C LEU A 47 -3.27 -10.76 4.37
N PRO A 48 -3.37 -12.04 4.77
CA PRO A 48 -3.98 -12.45 6.04
C PRO A 48 -3.09 -12.19 7.27
N VAL A 49 -2.05 -11.38 7.11
CA VAL A 49 -1.04 -11.08 8.12
C VAL A 49 -0.89 -9.58 8.34
N ALA A 50 -0.69 -9.18 9.58
CA ALA A 50 -0.53 -7.78 9.92
C ALA A 50 0.88 -7.27 9.55
N ILE A 51 0.93 -6.27 8.67
CA ILE A 51 2.18 -5.60 8.28
C ILE A 51 2.29 -4.25 9.01
N LYS A 52 3.11 -4.22 10.08
CA LYS A 52 3.31 -3.05 10.96
C LYS A 52 4.45 -2.10 10.50
N ALA A 53 4.83 -2.14 9.23
CA ALA A 53 5.88 -1.32 8.63
C ALA A 53 5.29 -0.33 7.61
N GLY A 54 6.06 0.69 7.23
CA GLY A 54 5.68 1.70 6.24
C GLY A 54 4.90 2.88 6.83
N VAL A 55 4.33 3.72 5.94
CA VAL A 55 3.61 4.93 6.34
C VAL A 55 2.37 4.57 7.13
N ARG A 56 2.21 5.20 8.29
CA ARG A 56 0.99 5.14 9.10
C ARG A 56 -0.01 6.17 8.58
N PHE A 57 -1.23 5.71 8.32
CA PHE A 57 -2.34 6.64 8.09
C PHE A 57 -2.83 7.17 9.44
N GLU A 58 -2.75 8.49 9.63
CA GLU A 58 -3.27 9.19 10.81
C GLU A 58 -4.40 10.12 10.37
N ILE A 59 -5.57 9.94 10.97
CA ILE A 59 -6.63 10.94 10.88
C ILE A 59 -6.25 12.03 11.86
N LYS A 60 -5.84 13.20 11.35
CA LYS A 60 -5.71 14.39 12.20
C LYS A 60 -7.12 14.90 12.49
N TYR A 61 -7.47 14.92 13.77
CA TYR A 61 -8.70 15.51 14.30
C TYR A 61 -8.68 17.04 14.18
#